data_AF-A0A953Z724-F1
#
_entry.id   AF-A0A953Z724-F1
#
_cell.length_a   1.000
_cell.length_b   1.000
_cell.length_c   1.000
_cell.angle_alpha   90.00
_cell.angle_beta   90.00
_cell.angle_gamma   90.00
#
_symmetry.space_group_name_H-M   'P 1'
#
loop_
_entity.id
_entity.type
_entity.pdbx_description
1 polymer ?
#
loop_
_entity_poly.entity_id
_entity_poly.type
_entity_poly.pdbx_seq_one_letter_code
_entity_poly.pdbx_strand_id
1 'polypeptide(L)'
;MAGLRIVLLCVVAAVGFGIVHDQITARVCVEYFTIGHPRILATDSPTELGIFWGVIATWWVGAILGLGLAFAARRGAAPKRNAASLVRPSLS
;
A
#
# COMPACT_ATOMS: atom_id res chain seq x y z
N MET A 1 2.19 20.36 -4.91
CA MET A 1 2.04 19.16 -5.78
C MET A 1 3.07 18.05 -5.51
N ALA A 2 4.38 18.34 -5.35
CA ALA A 2 5.39 17.28 -5.22
C ALA A 2 5.21 16.34 -4.02
N GLY A 3 4.80 16.86 -2.84
CA GLY A 3 4.52 16.02 -1.67
C GLY A 3 3.34 15.08 -1.87
N LEU A 4 2.25 15.57 -2.47
CA LEU A 4 1.08 14.75 -2.81
C LEU A 4 1.45 13.57 -3.73
N ARG A 5 2.33 13.79 -4.72
CA ARG A 5 2.81 12.70 -5.59
C ARG A 5 3.60 11.63 -4.82
N ILE A 6 4.31 12.00 -3.75
CA ILE A 6 5.00 11.04 -2.88
C ILE A 6 3.99 10.23 -2.07
N VAL A 7 2.98 10.88 -1.49
CA VAL A 7 1.92 10.19 -0.76
C VAL A 7 1.20 9.20 -1.68
N LEU A 8 0.81 9.63 -2.88
CA LEU A 8 0.15 8.77 -3.86
C LEU A 8 1.03 7.59 -4.30
N LEU A 9 2.33 7.83 -4.51
CA LEU A 9 3.28 6.75 -4.80
C LEU A 9 3.29 5.69 -3.67
N CYS A 10 3.37 6.13 -2.41
CA CYS A 10 3.37 5.22 -1.27
C CYS A 10 2.04 4.46 -1.11
N VAL A 11 0.90 5.13 -1.32
CA VAL A 11 -0.43 4.48 -1.30
C VAL A 11 -0.52 3.43 -2.41
N VAL A 12 -0.16 3.76 -3.65
CA VAL A 12 -0.21 2.81 -4.77
C VAL A 12 0.73 1.64 -4.55
N ALA A 13 1.94 1.88 -4.04
CA ALA A 13 2.90 0.82 -3.73
C ALA A 13 2.37 -0.11 -2.61
N ALA A 14 1.83 0.45 -1.53
CA ALA A 14 1.26 -0.33 -0.42
C ALA A 14 0.06 -1.16 -0.87
N VAL A 15 -0.87 -0.57 -1.64
CA VAL A 15 -2.03 -1.26 -2.22
C VAL A 15 -1.60 -2.36 -3.18
N GLY A 16 -0.65 -2.09 -4.07
CA GLY A 16 -0.12 -3.09 -4.99
C GLY A 16 0.50 -4.28 -4.25
N PHE A 17 1.30 -4.00 -3.22
CA PHE A 17 1.83 -5.04 -2.33
C PHE A 17 0.72 -5.81 -1.63
N GLY A 18 -0.26 -5.11 -1.02
CA GLY A 18 -1.37 -5.71 -0.31
C GLY A 18 -2.21 -6.63 -1.19
N ILE A 19 -2.54 -6.22 -2.41
CA ILE A 19 -3.27 -7.06 -3.36
C ILE A 19 -2.47 -8.32 -3.68
N VAL A 20 -1.18 -8.20 -4.04
CA VAL A 20 -0.37 -9.39 -4.37
C VAL A 20 -0.24 -10.32 -3.17
N HIS A 21 0.00 -9.76 -1.98
CA HIS A 21 0.09 -10.51 -0.74
C HIS A 21 -1.22 -11.24 -0.42
N ASP A 22 -2.35 -10.55 -0.48
CA ASP A 22 -3.64 -11.12 -0.10
C ASP A 22 -4.20 -12.06 -1.17
N GLN A 23 -3.80 -11.92 -2.44
CA GLN A 23 -4.03 -12.96 -3.46
C GLN A 23 -3.35 -14.28 -3.08
N ILE A 24 -2.14 -14.23 -2.51
CA ILE A 24 -1.45 -15.43 -2.04
C ILE A 24 -2.17 -15.96 -0.80
N THR A 25 -2.44 -15.10 0.18
CA THR A 25 -3.13 -15.47 1.42
C THR A 25 -4.48 -16.15 1.14
N ALA A 26 -5.31 -15.60 0.26
CA ALA A 26 -6.64 -16.12 -0.04
C ALA A 26 -6.60 -17.49 -0.75
N ARG A 27 -5.50 -17.80 -1.44
CA ARG A 27 -5.28 -19.09 -2.11
C ARG A 27 -4.67 -20.15 -1.21
N VAL A 28 -4.00 -19.73 -0.13
CA VAL A 28 -3.48 -20.62 0.90
C VAL A 28 -4.55 -20.92 1.94
N CYS A 29 -5.34 -19.93 2.34
CA CYS A 29 -6.42 -20.06 3.31
C CYS A 29 -7.49 -18.99 3.07
N VAL A 30 -8.62 -19.41 2.50
CA VAL A 30 -9.75 -18.51 2.25
C VAL A 30 -10.49 -18.17 3.56
N GLU A 31 -10.46 -19.09 4.52
CA GLU A 31 -11.04 -18.98 5.86
C GLU A 31 -10.41 -17.84 6.67
N TYR A 32 -9.16 -17.47 6.35
CA TYR A 32 -8.54 -16.28 6.91
C TYR A 32 -9.41 -15.04 6.69
N PHE A 33 -10.04 -14.91 5.52
CA PHE A 33 -10.89 -13.76 5.17
C PHE A 33 -12.38 -13.97 5.45
N THR A 34 -12.87 -15.21 5.46
CA THR A 34 -14.30 -15.50 5.62
C THR A 34 -14.70 -15.86 7.06
N ILE A 35 -13.75 -16.34 7.87
CA ILE A 35 -13.95 -16.72 9.29
C ILE A 35 -13.07 -15.86 10.20
N GLY A 36 -11.78 -15.71 9.84
CA GLY A 36 -10.79 -14.97 10.65
C GLY A 36 -10.99 -13.46 10.66
N HIS A 37 -11.77 -12.92 9.73
CA HIS A 37 -12.10 -11.51 9.62
C HIS A 37 -13.61 -11.28 9.47
N PRO A 38 -14.13 -10.09 9.84
CA PRO A 38 -15.50 -9.72 9.53
C PRO A 38 -15.79 -9.88 8.04
N ARG A 39 -16.92 -10.50 7.69
CA ARG A 39 -17.29 -10.72 6.30
C ARG A 39 -17.77 -9.43 5.65
N ILE A 40 -16.84 -8.65 5.09
CA ILE A 40 -17.13 -7.37 4.44
C ILE A 40 -17.68 -7.58 3.02
N LEU A 41 -17.22 -8.61 2.31
CA LEU A 41 -17.77 -9.04 1.03
C LEU A 41 -18.51 -10.36 1.19
N ALA A 42 -19.72 -10.44 0.62
CA ALA A 42 -20.51 -11.67 0.55
C ALA A 42 -20.03 -12.58 -0.59
N THR A 43 -18.72 -12.88 -0.62
CA THR A 43 -18.07 -13.72 -1.62
C THR A 43 -17.03 -14.61 -0.97
N ASP A 44 -16.86 -15.81 -1.50
CA ASP A 44 -15.79 -16.74 -1.13
C ASP A 44 -14.76 -16.88 -2.27
N SER A 45 -14.89 -16.07 -3.32
CA SER A 45 -13.94 -16.01 -4.43
C SER A 45 -12.59 -15.49 -3.93
N PRO A 46 -11.50 -16.29 -3.99
CA PRO A 46 -10.19 -15.85 -3.52
C PRO A 46 -9.67 -14.61 -4.26
N THR A 47 -10.04 -14.45 -5.53
CA THR A 47 -9.64 -13.30 -6.34
C THR A 47 -10.30 -12.02 -5.86
N GLU A 48 -11.61 -12.05 -5.61
CA GLU A 48 -12.33 -10.87 -5.11
C GLU A 48 -11.85 -10.50 -3.70
N LEU A 49 -11.70 -11.51 -2.82
CA LEU A 49 -11.21 -11.31 -1.46
C LEU A 49 -9.82 -10.68 -1.44
N GLY A 50 -8.86 -11.23 -2.20
CA GLY A 50 -7.49 -10.72 -2.21
C GLY A 50 -7.35 -9.32 -2.82
N ILE A 51 -8.17 -8.96 -3.81
CA ILE A 51 -8.17 -7.58 -4.35
C ILE A 51 -8.69 -6.61 -3.30
N PHE A 52 -9.84 -6.94 -2.69
CA PHE A 52 -10.54 -6.03 -1.81
C PHE A 52 -9.83 -5.84 -0.46
N TRP A 53 -9.47 -6.95 0.20
CA TRP A 53 -8.72 -6.91 1.45
C TRP A 53 -7.34 -6.29 1.25
N GLY A 54 -6.67 -6.62 0.14
CA GLY A 54 -5.37 -6.04 -0.19
C GLY A 54 -5.41 -4.51 -0.25
N VAL A 55 -6.49 -3.91 -0.76
CA VAL A 55 -6.68 -2.45 -0.76
C VAL A 55 -6.99 -1.95 0.65
N ILE A 56 -8.02 -2.48 1.30
CA ILE A 56 -8.53 -1.97 2.60
C ILE A 56 -7.47 -2.07 3.69
N ALA A 57 -6.73 -3.17 3.73
CA ALA A 57 -5.72 -3.41 4.75
C ALA A 57 -4.51 -2.49 4.62
N THR A 58 -4.20 -1.97 3.43
CA THR A 58 -2.88 -1.36 3.18
C THR A 58 -2.89 0.09 2.70
N TRP A 59 -4.00 0.64 2.17
CA TRP A 59 -4.00 2.01 1.64
C TRP A 59 -3.62 3.05 2.70
N TRP A 60 -4.11 2.90 3.93
CA TRP A 60 -3.88 3.84 5.03
C TRP A 60 -2.45 3.74 5.55
N VAL A 61 -1.84 2.55 5.52
CA VAL A 61 -0.41 2.36 5.81
C VAL A 61 0.43 3.15 4.82
N GLY A 62 0.12 3.01 3.52
CA GLY A 62 0.78 3.80 2.47
C GLY A 62 0.58 5.31 2.63
N ALA A 63 -0.59 5.75 3.12
CA ALA A 63 -0.85 7.15 3.40
C ALA A 63 -0.02 7.70 4.56
N ILE A 64 0.07 6.96 5.69
CA ILE A 64 0.86 7.36 6.86
C ILE A 64 2.35 7.44 6.51
N LEU A 65 2.88 6.38 5.88
CA LEU A 65 4.28 6.34 5.44
C LEU A 65 4.56 7.43 4.38
N GLY A 66 3.63 7.61 3.45
CA GLY A 66 3.71 8.64 2.42
C GLY A 66 3.74 10.06 2.98
N LEU A 67 2.97 10.35 4.03
CA LEU A 67 2.99 11.64 4.72
C LEU A 67 4.34 11.88 5.40
N GLY A 68 4.86 10.88 6.12
CA GLY A 68 6.19 10.96 6.73
C GLY A 68 7.29 11.20 5.71
N LEU A 69 7.28 10.45 4.60
CA LEU A 69 8.25 10.59 3.52
C LEU A 69 8.10 11.92 2.78
N ALA A 70 6.88 12.38 2.54
CA ALA A 70 6.62 13.68 1.94
C ALA A 70 7.14 14.80 2.82
N PHE A 71 6.96 14.71 4.15
CA PHE A 71 7.52 15.68 5.09
C PHE A 71 9.05 15.68 5.02
N ALA A 72 9.68 14.52 5.15
CA ALA A 72 11.14 14.36 5.13
C ALA A 72 11.76 14.85 3.81
N ALA A 73 11.13 14.55 2.67
CA ALA A 73 11.62 14.98 1.37
C ALA A 73 11.46 16.50 1.16
N ARG A 74 10.47 17.14 1.80
CA ARG A 74 10.10 18.54 1.56
C ARG A 74 10.67 19.54 2.54
N ARG A 75 11.00 19.11 3.75
CA ARG A 75 11.52 19.99 4.81
C ARG A 75 12.98 19.70 5.10
N GLY A 76 13.72 20.75 5.50
CA GLY A 76 15.13 20.67 5.84
C GLY A 76 16.08 21.16 4.73
N ALA A 77 17.37 21.10 5.01
CA ALA A 77 18.45 21.57 4.13
C ALA A 77 18.89 20.53 3.08
N ALA A 78 18.47 19.26 3.23
CA ALA A 78 18.82 18.20 2.30
C ALA A 78 18.18 18.39 0.91
N PRO A 79 18.76 17.81 -0.16
CA PRO A 79 18.21 17.93 -1.50
C PRO A 79 16.77 17.42 -1.60
N LYS A 80 15.89 18.27 -2.12
CA LYS A 80 14.47 17.97 -2.29
C LYS A 80 14.28 16.83 -3.31
N ARG A 81 13.86 15.64 -2.84
CA ARG A 81 13.54 14.46 -3.69
C ARG A 81 12.13 14.46 -4.27
N ASN A 82 11.95 14.20 -5.56
CA ASN A 82 10.62 14.00 -6.15
C ASN A 82 10.21 12.51 -6.10
N ALA A 83 8.94 12.21 -6.36
CA ALA A 83 8.44 10.83 -6.33
C ALA A 83 9.23 9.89 -7.28
N ALA A 84 9.57 10.35 -8.48
CA ALA A 84 10.34 9.56 -9.46
C ALA A 84 11.74 9.17 -8.93
N SER A 85 12.40 10.06 -8.19
CA SER A 85 13.71 9.80 -7.58
C SER A 85 13.67 8.81 -6.42
N LEU A 86 12.48 8.49 -5.90
CA LEU A 86 12.27 7.53 -4.81
C LEU A 86 11.94 6.12 -5.31
N VAL A 87 11.65 5.96 -6.61
CA VAL A 87 11.41 4.63 -7.21
C VAL A 87 12.72 3.88 -7.41
N ARG A 88 13.83 4.60 -7.60
CA ARG A 88 15.16 3.99 -7.70
C ARG A 88 15.80 3.92 -6.32
N PRO A 89 16.36 2.77 -5.92
CA PRO A 89 17.18 2.68 -4.72
C PRO A 89 18.27 3.76 -4.78
N SER A 90 18.36 4.61 -3.77
CA SER A 90 19.46 5.56 -3.67
C SER A 90 20.72 4.81 -3.29
N LEU A 91 21.49 4.40 -4.30
CA LEU A 91 22.91 4.14 -4.13
C LEU A 91 23.52 5.50 -3.75
N SER A 92 23.74 5.70 -2.46
CA SER A 92 24.48 6.86 -1.95
C SER A 92 25.97 6.60 -2.15
#